data_AF-A0AAU6WNJ6-F1
#
_entry.id   AF-A0AAU6WNJ6-F1
#
_cell.length_a   1.000
_cell.length_b   1.000
_cell.length_c   1.000
_cell.angle_alpha   90.00
_cell.angle_beta   90.00
_cell.angle_gamma   90.00
#
_symmetry.space_group_name_H-M   'P 1'
#
loop_
_entity.id
_entity.type
_entity.pdbx_description
1 polymer ?
#
loop_
_entity_poly.entity_id
_entity_poly.type
_entity_poly.pdbx_seq_one_letter_code
_entity_poly.pdbx_strand_id
1 'polypeptide(L)'
;MPRYKPSQKTAELIMQLNKRYHLDMDLSETVDTLWYFRDLKHHRISKLEHFRMEAMQQDSSPVDIDAVKAYASEFMTGFDHKKYFDSMLVSVNGDSVIFKYKLK
;
A
#
# COMPACT_ATOMS: atom_id res chain seq x y z
N MET A 1 11.27 15.33 8.97
CA MET A 1 11.85 14.11 8.37
C MET A 1 11.62 14.16 6.86
N PRO A 2 12.48 13.54 6.03
CA PRO A 2 12.24 13.49 4.58
C PRO A 2 10.89 12.84 4.32
N ARG A 3 10.00 13.54 3.60
CA ARG A 3 8.77 12.94 3.07
C ARG A 3 9.16 12.13 1.85
N TYR A 4 9.27 10.83 2.04
CA TYR A 4 9.49 9.88 0.98
C TYR A 4 8.23 9.87 0.07
N LYS A 5 8.39 9.77 -1.26
CA LYS A 5 7.27 9.62 -2.21
C LYS A 5 7.28 8.23 -2.85
N PRO A 6 6.12 7.61 -3.14
CA PRO A 6 6.08 6.35 -3.87
C PRO A 6 6.74 6.49 -5.24
N SER A 7 7.23 5.37 -5.79
CA SER A 7 7.68 5.35 -7.17
C SER A 7 6.54 5.77 -8.12
N GLN A 8 6.88 6.34 -9.27
CA GLN A 8 5.89 6.74 -10.28
C GLN A 8 5.00 5.55 -10.68
N LYS A 9 5.57 4.35 -10.81
CA LYS A 9 4.82 3.13 -11.13
C LYS A 9 3.79 2.77 -10.05
N THR A 10 4.17 2.84 -8.78
CA THR A 10 3.24 2.59 -7.67
C THR A 10 2.13 3.62 -7.63
N ALA A 11 2.44 4.91 -7.85
CA ALA A 11 1.44 5.96 -7.93
C ALA A 11 0.45 5.74 -9.10
N GLU A 12 0.96 5.36 -10.28
CA GLU A 12 0.14 5.03 -11.45
C GLU A 12 -0.75 3.81 -11.20
N LEU A 13 -0.21 2.77 -10.56
CA LEU A 13 -0.98 1.56 -10.19
C LEU A 13 -2.12 1.90 -9.24
N ILE A 14 -1.85 2.68 -8.18
CA ILE A 14 -2.89 3.12 -7.23
C ILE A 14 -3.97 3.91 -7.95
N MET A 15 -3.59 4.89 -8.78
CA MET A 15 -4.55 5.70 -9.54
C MET A 15 -5.43 4.86 -10.46
N GLN A 16 -4.85 3.90 -11.17
CA GLN A 16 -5.60 3.01 -12.08
C GLN A 16 -6.58 2.12 -11.32
N LEU A 17 -6.15 1.53 -10.21
CA LEU A 17 -6.99 0.66 -9.40
C LEU A 17 -8.09 1.44 -8.66
N ASN A 18 -7.80 2.64 -8.15
CA ASN A 18 -8.81 3.52 -7.54
C ASN A 18 -9.94 3.81 -8.53
N LYS A 19 -9.59 4.17 -9.77
CA LYS A 19 -10.56 4.40 -10.84
C LYS A 19 -11.36 3.13 -11.18
N ARG A 20 -10.71 1.96 -11.20
CA ARG A 20 -11.34 0.69 -11.58
C ARG A 20 -12.32 0.17 -10.53
N TYR A 21 -11.96 0.28 -9.25
CA TYR A 21 -12.74 -0.24 -8.14
C TYR A 21 -13.65 0.82 -7.50
N HIS A 22 -13.60 2.07 -7.98
CA HIS A 22 -14.31 3.21 -7.38
C HIS A 22 -14.00 3.35 -5.88
N LEU A 23 -12.72 3.18 -5.54
CA LEU A 23 -12.21 3.29 -4.17
C LEU A 23 -11.22 4.46 -4.08
N ASP A 24 -11.07 4.98 -2.87
CA ASP A 24 -10.06 5.98 -2.53
C ASP A 24 -8.99 5.33 -1.65
N MET A 25 -8.05 4.64 -2.29
CA MET A 25 -6.92 4.04 -1.61
C MET A 25 -5.71 4.98 -1.70
N ASP A 26 -5.06 5.23 -0.57
CA ASP A 26 -3.81 5.98 -0.51
C ASP A 26 -2.77 5.30 0.41
N LEU A 27 -1.55 5.83 0.43
CA LEU A 27 -0.45 5.38 1.27
C LEU A 27 -0.46 6.16 2.60
N SER A 28 -0.56 5.46 3.73
CA SER A 28 -0.64 6.12 5.03
C SER A 28 0.73 6.65 5.50
N GLU A 29 1.74 5.79 5.55
CA GLU A 29 3.07 6.17 6.07
C GLU A 29 4.24 5.46 5.37
N THR A 30 4.01 4.31 4.74
CA THR A 30 5.08 3.53 4.14
C THR A 30 5.40 4.03 2.74
N VAL A 31 6.69 4.21 2.46
CA VAL A 31 7.10 4.73 1.16
C VAL A 31 8.15 3.85 0.49
N ASP A 32 7.73 3.29 -0.62
CA ASP A 32 8.56 2.77 -1.69
C ASP A 32 9.55 3.84 -2.18
N THR A 33 10.73 3.92 -1.55
CA THR A 33 11.80 4.84 -1.95
C THR A 33 13.16 4.21 -2.04
N LEU A 34 13.98 4.84 -2.89
CA LEU A 34 15.41 4.57 -3.01
C LEU A 34 16.15 4.59 -1.67
N TRP A 35 15.74 5.44 -0.71
CA TRP A 35 16.39 5.53 0.61
C TRP A 35 16.11 4.28 1.46
N TYR A 36 14.85 3.84 1.51
CA TYR A 36 14.48 2.60 2.18
C TYR A 36 15.20 1.39 1.55
N PHE A 37 15.25 1.31 0.22
CA PHE A 37 15.96 0.24 -0.50
C PHE A 37 17.46 0.26 -0.29
N ARG A 38 18.06 1.44 -0.26
CA ARG A 38 19.47 1.61 0.04
C ARG A 38 19.76 1.14 1.47
N ASP A 39 18.98 1.60 2.44
CA ASP A 39 19.22 1.27 3.85
C ASP A 39 18.99 -0.23 4.14
N LEU A 40 18.05 -0.88 3.44
CA LEU A 40 17.94 -2.34 3.39
C LEU A 40 19.21 -3.01 2.82
N LYS A 41 19.70 -2.54 1.67
CA LYS A 41 20.92 -3.08 1.02
C LYS A 41 22.16 -2.94 1.88
N HIS A 42 22.27 -1.86 2.66
CA HIS A 42 23.38 -1.62 3.57
C HIS A 42 23.15 -2.20 4.99
N HIS A 43 22.11 -3.03 5.18
CA HIS A 43 21.78 -3.66 6.46
C HIS A 43 21.57 -2.68 7.62
N ARG A 44 21.19 -1.43 7.32
CA ARG A 44 20.83 -0.42 8.33
C ARG A 44 19.43 -0.67 8.89
N ILE A 45 18.57 -1.31 8.10
CA ILE A 45 17.27 -1.81 8.51
C ILE A 45 17.39 -3.33 8.67
N SER A 46 17.10 -3.82 9.87
CA SER A 46 17.26 -5.24 10.23
C SER A 46 15.98 -6.07 10.05
N LYS A 47 14.82 -5.42 9.84
CA LYS A 47 13.52 -6.07 9.66
C LYS A 47 12.76 -5.38 8.53
N LEU A 48 12.20 -6.17 7.61
CA LEU A 48 11.34 -5.65 6.56
C LEU A 48 10.07 -5.06 7.17
N GLU A 49 9.69 -3.87 6.70
CA GLU A 49 8.47 -3.21 7.14
C GLU A 49 7.24 -3.71 6.38
N HIS A 50 6.06 -3.31 6.86
CA HIS A 50 4.80 -3.56 6.17
C HIS A 50 4.49 -2.40 5.22
N PHE A 51 4.05 -2.72 4.01
CA PHE A 51 3.52 -1.76 3.06
C PHE A 51 2.10 -1.37 3.50
N ARG A 52 1.89 -0.13 3.95
CA ARG A 52 0.61 0.31 4.50
C ARG A 52 -0.18 1.10 3.46
N MET A 53 -1.42 0.69 3.26
CA MET A 53 -2.42 1.39 2.48
C MET A 53 -3.64 1.67 3.35
N GLU A 54 -4.34 2.75 3.05
CA GLU A 54 -5.58 3.14 3.71
C GLU A 54 -6.68 3.33 2.68
N ALA A 55 -7.82 2.69 2.92
CA ALA A 55 -9.06 2.92 2.21
C ALA A 55 -9.82 4.03 2.91
N MET A 56 -9.90 5.18 2.25
CA MET A 56 -10.68 6.32 2.72
C MET A 56 -12.13 6.17 2.27
N GLN A 57 -13.04 6.53 3.17
CA GLN A 57 -14.45 6.60 2.85
C GLN A 57 -14.70 7.85 1.99
N GLN A 58 -15.15 7.65 0.75
CA GLN A 58 -15.73 8.73 -0.04
C GLN A 58 -17.22 8.83 0.28
N ASP A 59 -17.66 10.02 0.68
CA ASP A 59 -19.03 10.34 1.10
C ASP A 59 -19.52 9.53 2.32
N SER A 60 -20.82 9.63 2.63
CA SER A 60 -21.47 8.91 3.74
C SER A 60 -21.67 7.42 3.47
N SER A 61 -21.09 6.87 2.40
CA SER A 61 -21.29 5.48 1.95
C SER A 61 -20.21 4.58 2.52
N PRO A 62 -20.52 3.43 3.13
CA PRO A 62 -19.52 2.54 3.69
C PRO A 62 -18.59 2.00 2.59
N VAL A 63 -17.30 1.84 2.91
CA VAL A 63 -16.32 1.25 2.00
C VAL A 63 -16.69 -0.20 1.68
N ASP A 64 -16.75 -0.54 0.39
CA ASP A 64 -16.98 -1.91 -0.07
C ASP A 64 -15.76 -2.80 0.22
N ILE A 65 -15.89 -3.67 1.22
CA ILE A 65 -14.84 -4.57 1.67
C ILE A 65 -14.43 -5.59 0.62
N ASP A 66 -15.35 -6.06 -0.21
CA ASP A 66 -15.02 -7.05 -1.24
C ASP A 66 -14.30 -6.38 -2.42
N ALA A 67 -14.66 -5.14 -2.75
CA ALA A 67 -13.88 -4.31 -3.65
C ALA A 67 -12.47 -4.07 -3.10
N VAL A 68 -12.31 -3.78 -1.80
CA VAL A 68 -10.99 -3.60 -1.15
C VAL A 68 -10.14 -4.87 -1.24
N LYS A 69 -10.73 -6.05 -1.01
CA LYS A 69 -10.00 -7.32 -1.16
C LYS A 69 -9.56 -7.58 -2.60
N ALA A 70 -10.44 -7.32 -3.57
CA ALA A 70 -10.13 -7.48 -4.99
C ALA A 70 -9.03 -6.50 -5.43
N TYR A 71 -9.14 -5.23 -5.01
CA TYR A 71 -8.12 -4.20 -5.18
C TYR A 71 -6.78 -4.66 -4.64
N ALA A 72 -6.73 -5.11 -3.38
CA ALA A 72 -5.50 -5.54 -2.73
C ALA A 72 -4.85 -6.73 -3.45
N SER A 73 -5.66 -7.68 -3.92
CA SER A 73 -5.19 -8.82 -4.70
C SER A 73 -4.54 -8.38 -6.02
N GLU A 74 -5.17 -7.45 -6.75
CA GLU A 74 -4.64 -6.94 -8.03
C GLU A 74 -3.44 -6.00 -7.82
N PHE A 75 -3.44 -5.19 -6.77
CA PHE A 75 -2.29 -4.39 -6.41
C PHE A 75 -1.05 -5.26 -6.18
N MET A 76 -1.20 -6.39 -5.47
CA MET A 76 -0.08 -7.30 -5.21
C MET A 76 0.51 -7.94 -6.48
N THR A 77 -0.27 -8.09 -7.55
CA THR A 77 0.25 -8.62 -8.82
C THR A 77 1.02 -7.56 -9.60
N GLY A 78 0.60 -6.28 -9.52
CA GLY A 78 1.26 -5.14 -10.17
C GLY A 78 2.38 -4.48 -9.36
N PHE A 79 2.55 -4.82 -8.09
CA PHE A 79 3.50 -4.15 -7.21
C PHE A 79 4.94 -4.67 -7.36
N ASP A 80 5.72 -3.99 -8.21
CA ASP A 80 7.13 -4.31 -8.53
C ASP A 80 8.04 -4.43 -7.30
N HIS A 81 7.78 -3.64 -6.25
CA HIS A 81 8.67 -3.51 -5.10
C HIS A 81 8.30 -4.42 -3.92
N LYS A 82 7.41 -5.39 -4.12
CA LYS A 82 6.94 -6.33 -3.09
C LYS A 82 8.06 -7.03 -2.30
N LYS A 83 9.22 -7.29 -2.93
CA LYS A 83 10.37 -7.97 -2.30
C LYS A 83 11.05 -7.18 -1.18
N TYR A 84 10.77 -5.88 -1.07
CA TYR A 84 11.35 -5.00 -0.07
C TYR A 84 10.48 -4.86 1.18
N PHE A 85 9.34 -5.54 1.23
CA PHE A 85 8.37 -5.47 2.31
C PHE A 85 8.02 -6.88 2.79
N ASP A 86 7.66 -7.01 4.07
CA ASP A 86 7.25 -8.30 4.66
C ASP A 86 5.80 -8.66 4.26
N SER A 87 4.93 -7.67 4.36
CA SER A 87 3.50 -7.83 4.08
C SER A 87 2.89 -6.50 3.68
N MET A 88 1.68 -6.54 3.15
CA MET A 88 0.85 -5.37 2.92
C MET A 88 -0.26 -5.32 3.97
N LEU A 89 -0.45 -4.17 4.59
CA LEU A 89 -1.55 -3.88 5.49
C LEU A 89 -2.49 -2.89 4.81
N VAL A 90 -3.78 -3.22 4.79
CA VAL A 90 -4.83 -2.32 4.30
C VAL A 90 -5.73 -1.98 5.47
N SER A 91 -5.72 -0.71 5.90
CA SER A 91 -6.67 -0.18 6.87
C SER A 91 -7.91 0.37 6.16
N VAL A 92 -9.08 0.18 6.76
CA VAL A 92 -10.35 0.77 6.31
C VAL A 92 -10.90 1.61 7.44
N ASN A 93 -11.29 2.86 7.14
CA ASN A 93 -11.82 3.83 8.11
C ASN A 93 -10.89 4.05 9.32
N GLY A 94 -9.65 4.52 9.08
CA GLY A 94 -8.72 4.88 10.16
C GLY A 94 -8.41 3.75 11.13
N ASP A 95 -8.09 2.56 10.59
CA ASP A 95 -7.74 1.32 11.31
C ASP A 95 -8.89 0.51 11.94
N SER A 96 -10.16 0.83 11.66
CA SER A 96 -11.31 0.05 12.16
C SER A 96 -11.29 -1.41 11.67
N VAL A 97 -10.79 -1.64 10.46
CA VAL A 97 -10.56 -2.98 9.90
C VAL A 97 -9.18 -3.01 9.24
N ILE A 98 -8.36 -4.00 9.60
CA ILE A 98 -7.02 -4.16 9.03
C ILE A 98 -6.91 -5.53 8.35
N PHE A 99 -6.67 -5.51 7.03
CA PHE A 99 -6.35 -6.72 6.27
C PHE A 99 -4.85 -6.87 6.10
N LYS A 100 -4.33 -8.07 6.37
CA LYS A 100 -2.91 -8.40 6.17
C LYS A 100 -2.75 -9.36 5.00
N TYR A 101 -1.94 -8.95 4.03
CA TYR A 101 -1.61 -9.75 2.85
C TYR A 101 -0.12 -10.09 2.84
N LYS A 102 0.20 -11.38 2.67
CA LYS A 102 1.60 -11.82 2.58
C LYS A 102 2.14 -11.55 1.19
N LEU A 103 3.24 -10.80 1.10
CA LEU A 103 3.94 -10.56 -0.15
C LEU A 103 4.85 -11.76 -0.41
N LYS A 104 4.60 -12.51 -1.49
CA LYS A 104 5.44 -13.64 -1.96
C LYS A 104 6.41 -13.19 -3.03
#